data_AF-A0A819D4S5-F1
#
_entry.id   AF-A0A819D4S5-F1
#
_cell.length_a   1.000
_cell.length_b   1.000
_cell.length_c   1.000
_cell.angle_alpha   90.00
_cell.angle_beta   90.00
_cell.angle_gamma   90.00
#
_symmetry.space_group_name_H-M   'P 1'
#
loop_
_entity.id
_entity.type
_entity.pdbx_description
1 polymer ?
#
loop_
_entity_poly.entity_id
_entity_poly.type
_entity_poly.pdbx_seq_one_letter_code
_entity_poly.pdbx_strand_id
1 'polypeptide(L)'
;MFCAENNTERMRMGNVNCVNEIIVDLYAGIGYFTLPFLVHCHACHVYACDWNPDAMEALRRNLQANYTCPVGITDRCNLGVIPSSEASWPIAYRAL
;
A
#
# COMPACT_ATOMS: atom_id res chain seq x y z
N MET A 1 3.67 -9.37 5.00
CA MET A 1 2.76 -10.03 5.96
C MET A 1 1.51 -10.49 5.21
N PHE A 2 0.89 -11.62 5.60
CA PHE A 2 -0.40 -12.10 5.08
C PHE A 2 -1.27 -12.52 6.26
N CYS A 3 -2.51 -12.03 6.31
CA CYS A 3 -3.48 -12.40 7.33
C CYS A 3 -4.80 -12.79 6.64
N ALA A 4 -5.18 -14.08 6.75
CA ALA A 4 -6.40 -14.58 6.15
C ALA A 4 -7.66 -14.00 6.83
N GLU A 5 -7.59 -13.75 8.14
CA GLU A 5 -8.73 -13.22 8.92
C GLU A 5 -9.05 -11.76 8.57
N ASN A 6 -8.14 -11.03 7.94
CA ASN A 6 -8.36 -9.65 7.52
C ASN A 6 -9.03 -9.52 6.14
N ASN A 7 -9.60 -10.61 5.60
CA ASN A 7 -10.18 -10.64 4.26
C ASN A 7 -11.31 -9.63 4.07
N THR A 8 -12.11 -9.36 5.11
CA THR A 8 -13.18 -8.36 5.06
C THR A 8 -12.63 -6.98 4.75
N GLU A 9 -11.52 -6.59 5.39
CA GLU A 9 -10.88 -5.30 5.13
C GLU A 9 -10.22 -5.27 3.76
N ARG A 10 -9.62 -6.38 3.31
CA ARG A 10 -9.10 -6.49 1.95
C ARG A 10 -10.18 -6.24 0.90
N MET A 11 -11.36 -6.83 1.09
CA MET A 11 -12.51 -6.61 0.21
C MET A 11 -13.04 -5.19 0.32
N ARG A 12 -13.13 -4.62 1.52
CA ARG A 12 -13.55 -3.22 1.72
C ARG A 12 -12.63 -2.26 0.98
N MET A 13 -11.31 -2.44 1.13
CA MET A 13 -10.31 -1.62 0.46
C MET A 13 -10.39 -1.75 -1.05
N GLY A 14 -10.62 -2.95 -1.60
CA GLY A 14 -10.82 -3.17 -3.04
C GLY A 14 -12.07 -2.49 -3.62
N ASN A 15 -13.00 -1.98 -2.81
CA ASN A 15 -14.19 -1.25 -3.27
C ASN A 15 -14.05 0.28 -3.11
N VAL A 16 -12.92 0.77 -2.61
CA VAL A 16 -12.67 2.22 -2.54
C VAL A 16 -12.41 2.74 -3.95
N ASN A 17 -13.01 3.89 -4.30
CA ASN A 17 -12.71 4.57 -5.55
C ASN A 17 -11.42 5.38 -5.40
N CYS A 18 -10.38 5.00 -6.15
CA CYS A 18 -9.09 5.68 -6.16
C CYS A 18 -8.74 6.23 -7.56
N VAL A 19 -9.72 6.40 -8.45
CA VAL A 19 -9.49 6.95 -9.78
C VAL A 19 -8.82 8.31 -9.66
N ASN A 20 -7.72 8.48 -10.40
CA ASN A 20 -6.85 9.67 -10.36
C ASN A 20 -6.11 9.92 -9.02
N GLU A 21 -6.14 8.99 -8.07
CA GLU A 21 -5.37 9.11 -6.83
C GLU A 21 -3.98 8.45 -6.94
N ILE A 22 -2.98 9.09 -6.36
CA ILE A 22 -1.67 8.52 -6.06
C ILE A 22 -1.67 8.04 -4.61
N ILE A 23 -1.38 6.75 -4.39
CA ILE A 23 -1.43 6.13 -3.06
C ILE A 23 -0.04 5.78 -2.57
N VAL A 24 0.23 5.94 -1.27
CA VAL A 24 1.36 5.29 -0.58
C VAL A 24 0.86 4.17 0.30
N ASP A 25 1.44 2.99 0.19
CA ASP A 25 1.21 1.87 1.10
C ASP A 25 2.48 1.64 1.93
N LEU A 26 2.51 2.11 3.17
CA LEU A 26 3.74 2.08 4.00
C LEU A 26 4.07 0.69 4.56
N TYR A 27 3.14 -0.26 4.45
CA TYR A 27 3.27 -1.62 4.94
C TYR A 27 2.74 -2.62 3.91
N ALA A 28 3.27 -2.52 2.69
CA ALA A 28 2.76 -3.22 1.53
C ALA A 28 2.82 -4.75 1.67
N GLY A 29 3.82 -5.27 2.41
CA GLY A 29 4.05 -6.69 2.54
C GLY A 29 4.24 -7.33 1.18
N ILE A 30 3.46 -8.38 0.91
CA ILE A 30 3.43 -9.07 -0.38
C ILE A 30 2.38 -8.48 -1.34
N GLY A 31 1.80 -7.34 -0.99
CA GLY A 31 0.78 -6.64 -1.80
C GLY A 31 -0.65 -6.83 -1.31
N TYR A 32 -0.84 -7.03 -0.01
CA TYR A 32 -2.16 -7.37 0.53
C TYR A 32 -3.23 -6.31 0.22
N PHE A 33 -2.89 -5.04 0.39
CA PHE A 33 -3.74 -3.89 0.01
C PHE A 33 -3.28 -3.21 -1.28
N THR A 34 -1.97 -3.23 -1.56
CA THR A 34 -1.40 -2.72 -2.81
C THR A 34 -2.08 -3.28 -4.06
N LEU A 35 -2.31 -4.60 -4.12
CA LEU A 35 -2.94 -5.24 -5.29
C LEU A 35 -4.40 -4.80 -5.47
N PRO A 36 -5.26 -4.82 -4.42
CA PRO A 36 -6.60 -4.23 -4.51
C PRO A 36 -6.62 -2.79 -5.04
N PHE A 37 -5.71 -1.93 -4.58
CA PHE A 37 -5.65 -0.54 -5.06
C PHE A 37 -5.38 -0.42 -6.56
N LEU A 38 -4.47 -1.25 -7.08
CA LEU A 38 -4.11 -1.26 -8.50
C LEU A 38 -5.18 -1.92 -9.37
N VAL A 39 -5.74 -3.05 -8.93
CA VAL A 39 -6.60 -3.91 -9.76
C VAL A 39 -8.08 -3.52 -9.67
N HIS A 40 -8.56 -3.13 -8.50
CA HIS A 40 -9.99 -2.89 -8.25
C HIS A 40 -10.33 -1.42 -8.03
N CYS A 41 -9.45 -0.67 -7.36
CA CYS A 41 -9.71 0.74 -7.04
C CYS A 41 -9.34 1.71 -8.17
N HIS A 42 -8.60 1.24 -9.18
CA HIS A 42 -8.09 2.03 -10.30
C HIS A 42 -7.23 3.23 -9.87
N ALA A 43 -6.39 3.04 -8.84
CA ALA A 43 -5.39 4.02 -8.44
C ALA A 43 -4.48 4.40 -9.64
N CYS A 44 -4.18 5.69 -9.79
CA CYS A 44 -3.28 6.17 -10.84
C CYS A 44 -1.86 5.62 -10.65
N HIS A 45 -1.41 5.60 -9.39
CA HIS A 45 -0.12 5.04 -9.02
C HIS A 45 -0.15 4.58 -7.56
N VAL A 46 0.63 3.56 -7.22
CA VAL A 46 0.80 3.11 -5.83
C VAL A 46 2.28 2.95 -5.51
N TYR A 47 2.72 3.69 -4.50
CA TYR A 47 4.06 3.60 -3.94
C TYR A 47 4.06 2.63 -2.76
N ALA A 48 4.56 1.43 -3.00
CA ALA A 48 4.56 0.35 -2.03
C ALA A 48 5.89 0.29 -1.25
N CYS A 49 5.83 0.46 0.07
CA CYS A 49 6.97 0.39 0.97
C CYS A 49 6.83 -0.79 1.93
N ASP A 50 7.94 -1.48 2.16
CA ASP A 50 8.06 -2.43 3.25
C ASP A 50 9.53 -2.49 3.67
N TRP A 51 9.75 -2.58 4.97
CA TRP A 51 11.07 -2.72 5.56
C TRP A 51 11.64 -4.14 5.39
N ASN A 52 10.79 -5.14 5.17
CA ASN A 52 11.20 -6.52 4.93
C ASN A 52 11.56 -6.74 3.44
N PRO A 53 12.84 -7.02 3.11
CA PRO A 53 13.27 -7.21 1.73
C PRO A 53 12.65 -8.45 1.07
N ASP A 54 12.39 -9.53 1.81
CA ASP A 54 11.76 -10.75 1.27
C ASP A 54 10.30 -10.49 0.88
N ALA A 55 9.60 -9.68 1.68
CA ALA A 55 8.24 -9.27 1.37
C ALA A 55 8.21 -8.42 0.10
N MET A 56 9.16 -7.50 -0.05
CA MET A 56 9.30 -6.66 -1.24
C MET A 56 9.67 -7.47 -2.49
N GLU A 57 10.48 -8.52 -2.35
CA GLU A 57 10.78 -9.45 -3.43
C GLU A 57 9.56 -10.30 -3.84
N ALA A 58 8.77 -10.77 -2.86
CA ALA A 58 7.51 -11.43 -3.15
C ALA A 58 6.51 -10.48 -3.84
N LEU A 59 6.45 -9.21 -3.40
CA LEU A 59 5.65 -8.18 -4.05
C LEU A 59 6.12 -7.90 -5.48
N ARG A 60 7.44 -7.85 -5.72
CA ARG A 60 8.06 -7.81 -7.07
C ARG A 60 7.54 -8.88 -7.99
N ARG A 61 7.52 -10.12 -7.51
CA ARG A 61 7.01 -11.25 -8.27
C ARG A 61 5.52 -11.14 -8.55
N ASN A 62 4.76 -10.60 -7.59
CA ASN A 62 3.32 -10.39 -7.74
C ASN A 62 2.95 -9.23 -8.68
N LEU A 63 3.80 -8.19 -8.79
CA LEU A 63 3.50 -6.97 -9.58
C LEU A 63 4.17 -6.91 -10.95
N GLN A 64 5.33 -7.52 -11.14
CA GLN A 64 6.15 -7.40 -12.37
C GLN A 64 6.23 -5.96 -12.96
N ALA A 65 6.41 -4.91 -12.13
CA ALA A 65 6.85 -3.56 -12.50
C ALA A 65 7.37 -2.73 -11.27
N ASN A 66 8.06 -1.61 -11.53
CA ASN A 66 8.96 -0.80 -10.68
C ASN A 66 8.46 -0.31 -9.29
N TYR A 67 9.42 -0.04 -8.37
CA TYR A 67 9.22 0.37 -6.96
C TYR A 67 9.93 1.67 -6.62
N THR A 68 9.24 2.62 -6.01
CA THR A 68 9.85 3.76 -5.29
C THR A 68 8.94 4.21 -4.13
N CYS A 69 9.40 5.12 -3.28
CA CYS A 69 8.61 5.83 -2.27
C CYS A 69 8.79 7.33 -2.52
N PRO A 70 7.73 8.13 -2.63
CA PRO A 70 7.83 9.51 -3.04
C PRO A 70 7.67 10.46 -1.85
N VAL A 71 7.86 11.75 -2.11
CA VAL A 71 7.66 12.82 -1.12
C VAL A 71 6.80 13.91 -1.77
N GLY A 72 5.72 14.32 -1.09
CA GLY A 72 4.86 15.46 -1.44
C GLY A 72 4.05 15.36 -2.73
N ILE A 73 3.62 14.15 -3.12
CA ILE A 73 2.88 13.93 -4.38
C ILE A 73 1.71 12.96 -4.25
N THR A 74 1.31 12.57 -3.04
CA THR A 74 0.32 11.49 -2.86
C THR A 74 -0.99 12.00 -2.29
N ASP A 75 -2.10 11.54 -2.82
CA ASP A 75 -3.43 11.95 -2.38
C ASP A 75 -3.90 11.13 -1.16
N ARG A 76 -3.33 9.93 -0.96
CA ARG A 76 -3.74 8.99 0.09
C ARG A 76 -2.58 8.15 0.62
N CYS A 77 -2.53 7.98 1.94
CA CYS A 77 -1.61 7.03 2.60
C CYS A 77 -2.39 5.87 3.27
N ASN A 78 -1.99 4.64 2.99
CA ASN A 78 -2.46 3.42 3.64
C ASN A 78 -1.47 2.97 4.72
N LEU A 79 -1.97 2.78 5.95
CA LEU A 79 -1.19 2.42 7.14
C LEU A 79 -1.68 1.10 7.75
N GLY A 80 -1.59 0.02 6.98
CA GLY A 80 -2.12 -1.31 7.35
C GLY A 80 -1.31 -2.11 8.36
N VAL A 81 -0.77 -1.49 9.42
CA VAL A 81 0.02 -2.18 10.46
C VAL A 81 -0.64 -2.13 11.83
N ILE A 82 -0.49 -3.21 12.59
CA ILE A 82 -0.89 -3.33 14.00
C ILE A 82 0.34 -3.71 14.85
N PRO A 83 0.39 -3.36 16.16
CA PRO A 83 -0.65 -2.68 16.92
C PRO A 83 -0.66 -1.15 16.77
N SER A 84 0.39 -0.53 16.20
CA SER A 84 0.45 0.92 15.99
C SER A 84 1.21 1.28 14.71
N SER A 85 0.72 2.30 14.01
CA SER A 85 1.35 2.93 12.85
C SER A 85 1.96 4.30 13.17
N GLU A 86 1.95 4.72 14.45
CA GLU A 86 2.32 6.07 14.90
C GLU A 86 3.73 6.49 14.49
N ALA A 87 4.68 5.56 14.53
CA ALA A 87 6.05 5.80 14.09
C ALA A 87 6.15 6.24 12.62
N SER A 88 5.17 5.89 11.79
CA SER A 88 5.15 6.23 10.36
C SER A 88 4.30 7.45 10.02
N TRP A 89 3.58 8.03 10.98
CA TRP A 89 2.78 9.24 10.73
C TRP A 89 3.60 10.41 10.19
N PRO A 90 4.83 10.71 10.69
CA PRO A 90 5.63 11.79 10.13
C PRO A 90 6.00 11.55 8.66
N ILE A 91 6.17 10.29 8.25
CA ILE A 91 6.48 9.91 6.87
C ILE A 91 5.22 10.02 6.01
N ALA A 92 4.08 9.50 6.48
CA ALA A 92 2.80 9.62 5.81
C ALA A 92 2.43 11.09 5.57
N TYR A 93 2.61 11.96 6.57
CA TYR A 93 2.35 13.39 6.45
C TYR A 93 3.25 14.09 5.42
N ARG A 94 4.48 13.62 5.22
CA ARG A 94 5.39 14.16 4.18
C ARG A 94 5.08 13.63 2.79
N ALA A 95 4.39 12.49 2.69
CA ALA A 95 4.04 11.88 1.43
C ALA A 95 2.76 12.51 0.84
N LEU A 96 1.81 12.88 1.72
CA LEU A 96 0.72 13.80 1.40
C LEU A 96 1.26 15.14 0.89
#